data_AF-A0A3D0ZLB0-F1
#
_entry.id   AF-A0A3D0ZLB0-F1
#
_cell.length_a   1.000
_cell.length_b   1.000
_cell.length_c   1.000
_cell.angle_alpha   90.00
_cell.angle_beta   90.00
_cell.angle_gamma   90.00
#
_symmetry.space_group_name_H-M   'P 1'
#
loop_
_entity.id
_entity.type
_entity.pdbx_description
1 polymer ?
#
loop_
_entity_poly.entity_id
_entity_poly.type
_entity_poly.pdbx_seq_one_letter_code
_entity_poly.pdbx_strand_id
1 'polypeptide(L)'
;MSTPDVSSEAGSSANSVTGSNRVKRGMAEMLKGGVIMDVVNVEQARIAEDAGAVAVMALERVPADIRAQGGVSRMSDPDMIDKIIEAVSVPVMAKARIGHFVEAQVLQSLGVDYIDESEVLTP
;
A
#
# COMPACT_ATOMS: atom_id res chain seq x y z
N MET A 1 -59.53 -0.12 26.82
CA MET A 1 -58.55 0.98 26.74
C MET A 1 -57.19 0.31 26.75
N SER A 2 -56.63 0.11 25.56
CA SER A 2 -55.47 -0.75 25.29
C SER A 2 -54.19 -0.13 25.84
N THR A 3 -53.31 -0.96 26.39
CA THR A 3 -51.94 -0.61 26.77
C THR A 3 -51.14 -0.18 25.53
N PRO A 4 -50.19 0.76 25.66
CA PRO A 4 -49.23 1.02 24.59
C PRO A 4 -48.19 -0.11 24.56
N ASP A 5 -48.08 -0.74 23.39
CA ASP A 5 -46.95 -1.61 23.03
C ASP A 5 -45.76 -0.68 22.73
N VAL A 6 -44.82 -0.59 23.68
CA VAL A 6 -43.52 0.02 23.44
C VAL A 6 -42.62 -1.07 22.88
N SER A 7 -42.75 -1.30 21.58
CA SER A 7 -41.82 -2.12 20.82
C SER A 7 -40.48 -1.40 20.80
N SER A 8 -39.52 -1.90 21.57
CA SER A 8 -38.15 -1.40 21.58
C SER A 8 -37.49 -1.71 20.23
N GLU A 9 -37.38 -0.69 19.38
CA GLU A 9 -36.44 -0.71 18.25
C GLU A 9 -35.00 -0.69 18.79
N ALA A 10 -34.48 -1.87 19.12
CA ALA A 10 -33.06 -2.08 19.28
C ALA A 10 -32.40 -1.91 17.90
N GLY A 11 -32.00 -0.67 17.59
CA GLY A 11 -31.17 -0.36 16.45
C GLY A 11 -29.93 -1.25 16.46
N SER A 12 -29.84 -2.15 15.47
CA SER A 12 -28.68 -3.00 15.24
C SER A 12 -27.48 -2.10 14.95
N SER A 13 -26.61 -1.90 15.94
CA SER A 13 -25.28 -1.34 15.73
C SER A 13 -24.47 -2.36 14.93
N ALA A 14 -24.55 -2.30 13.62
CA ALA A 14 -23.69 -3.08 12.74
C ALA A 14 -22.23 -2.75 13.08
N ASN A 15 -21.48 -3.71 13.63
CA ASN A 15 -20.05 -3.57 13.91
C ASN A 15 -19.32 -3.19 12.60
N SER A 16 -18.93 -1.92 12.46
CA SER A 16 -18.14 -1.45 11.33
C SER A 16 -16.72 -1.99 11.44
N VAL A 17 -16.36 -2.90 10.53
CA VAL A 17 -15.00 -3.47 10.49
C VAL A 17 -14.11 -2.62 9.59
N THR A 18 -13.14 -1.92 10.19
CA THR A 18 -12.11 -1.17 9.46
C THR A 18 -11.26 -2.11 8.60
N GLY A 19 -11.02 -1.74 7.34
CA GLY A 19 -10.20 -2.54 6.44
C GLY A 19 -10.79 -3.93 6.13
N SER A 20 -12.12 -4.05 6.08
CA SER A 20 -12.79 -5.30 5.69
C SER A 20 -12.25 -5.85 4.36
N ASN A 21 -12.27 -7.17 4.18
CA ASN A 21 -11.80 -7.81 2.93
C ASN A 21 -12.47 -7.24 1.67
N ARG A 22 -13.74 -6.85 1.77
CA ARG A 22 -14.47 -6.21 0.66
C ARG A 22 -13.86 -4.86 0.28
N VAL A 23 -13.51 -4.03 1.26
CA VAL A 23 -12.87 -2.72 1.03
C VAL A 23 -11.47 -2.92 0.45
N LYS A 24 -10.64 -3.79 1.06
CA LYS A 24 -9.27 -4.06 0.57
C LYS A 24 -9.25 -4.58 -0.87
N ARG A 25 -10.14 -5.52 -1.21
CA ARG A 25 -10.28 -6.01 -2.59
C ARG A 25 -10.77 -4.90 -3.52
N GLY A 26 -11.77 -4.12 -3.11
CA GLY A 26 -12.26 -2.99 -3.89
C GLY A 26 -11.19 -1.94 -4.19
N MET A 27 -10.27 -1.69 -3.25
CA MET A 27 -9.12 -0.82 -3.50
C MET A 27 -8.21 -1.40 -4.59
N ALA A 28 -7.88 -2.70 -4.54
CA ALA A 28 -7.06 -3.34 -5.58
C ALA A 28 -7.71 -3.37 -6.96
N GLU A 29 -9.05 -3.40 -7.03
CA GLU A 29 -9.79 -3.34 -8.30
C GLU A 29 -9.57 -2.04 -9.08
N MET A 30 -9.27 -0.92 -8.40
CA MET A 30 -9.01 0.38 -9.03
C MET A 30 -7.75 0.38 -9.90
N LEU A 31 -6.84 -0.57 -9.69
CA LEU A 31 -5.57 -0.69 -10.41
C LEU A 31 -5.69 -1.54 -11.70
N LYS A 32 -6.86 -2.14 -11.95
CA LYS A 32 -7.05 -3.03 -13.11
C LYS A 32 -6.87 -2.30 -14.43
N GLY A 33 -6.16 -2.95 -15.34
CA GLY A 33 -5.91 -2.44 -16.70
C GLY A 33 -4.76 -1.44 -16.80
N GLY A 34 -4.06 -1.16 -15.71
CA GLY A 34 -2.90 -0.29 -15.67
C GLY A 34 -1.55 -1.00 -15.52
N VAL A 35 -0.50 -0.20 -15.43
CA VAL A 35 0.86 -0.64 -15.13
C VAL A 35 1.32 -0.01 -13.81
N ILE A 36 1.95 -0.81 -12.96
CA ILE A 36 2.63 -0.36 -11.74
C ILE A 36 4.13 -0.33 -12.07
N MET A 37 4.79 0.80 -11.83
CA MET A 37 6.20 0.97 -12.19
C MET A 37 7.10 1.06 -10.95
N ASP A 38 8.17 0.26 -10.94
CA ASP A 38 9.26 0.37 -9.96
C ASP A 38 10.02 1.69 -10.15
N VAL A 39 10.23 2.44 -9.07
CA VAL A 39 10.91 3.74 -9.08
C VAL A 39 11.87 3.86 -7.89
N VAL A 40 13.04 4.46 -8.14
CA VAL A 40 14.11 4.60 -7.14
C VAL A 40 14.33 6.04 -6.66
N ASN A 41 13.62 7.00 -7.23
CA ASN A 41 13.67 8.40 -6.83
C ASN A 41 12.43 9.17 -7.32
N VAL A 42 12.32 10.42 -6.87
CA VAL A 42 11.23 11.35 -7.21
C VAL A 42 11.11 11.63 -8.71
N GLU A 43 12.24 11.73 -9.42
CA GLU A 43 12.23 12.00 -10.86
C GLU A 43 11.59 10.84 -11.63
N GLN A 44 11.98 9.60 -11.31
CA GLN A 44 11.37 8.40 -11.90
C GLN A 44 9.89 8.26 -11.54
N ALA A 45 9.50 8.62 -10.31
CA ALA A 45 8.10 8.62 -9.90
C ALA A 45 7.24 9.54 -10.78
N ARG A 46 7.71 10.78 -11.02
CA ARG A 46 7.02 11.72 -11.92
C ARG A 46 6.97 11.24 -13.37
N ILE A 47 8.09 10.69 -13.87
CA ILE A 47 8.12 10.12 -15.23
C ILE A 47 7.13 8.96 -15.36
N ALA A 48 7.02 8.10 -14.34
CA ALA A 48 6.07 6.99 -14.34
C ALA A 48 4.61 7.48 -14.36
N GLU A 49 4.29 8.48 -13.54
CA GLU A 49 2.97 9.13 -13.53
C GLU A 49 2.64 9.76 -14.89
N ASP A 50 3.56 10.55 -15.45
CA ASP A 50 3.41 11.20 -16.77
C ASP A 50 3.27 10.18 -17.91
N ALA A 51 3.89 9.00 -17.77
CA ALA A 51 3.76 7.89 -18.70
C ALA A 51 2.44 7.11 -18.56
N GLY A 52 1.59 7.46 -17.59
CA GLY A 52 0.29 6.85 -17.37
C GLY A 52 0.32 5.60 -16.48
N ALA A 53 1.32 5.47 -15.61
CA ALA A 53 1.30 4.44 -14.56
C ALA A 53 0.08 4.65 -13.64
N VAL A 54 -0.59 3.57 -13.26
CA VAL A 54 -1.74 3.65 -12.32
C VAL A 54 -1.32 3.64 -10.86
N ALA A 55 -0.05 3.29 -10.59
CA ALA A 55 0.60 3.36 -9.30
C ALA A 55 2.12 3.24 -9.50
N VAL A 56 2.89 3.61 -8.48
CA VAL A 56 4.34 3.42 -8.44
C VAL A 56 4.76 2.55 -7.26
N MET A 57 5.84 1.80 -7.42
CA MET A 57 6.46 0.98 -6.38
C MET A 57 7.78 1.61 -5.97
N ALA A 58 7.84 2.19 -4.77
CA ALA A 58 9.03 2.81 -4.23
C ALA A 58 10.01 1.76 -3.69
N LEU A 59 11.24 1.76 -4.20
CA LEU A 59 12.33 0.94 -3.68
C LEU A 59 13.71 1.53 -3.98
N GLU A 60 14.67 1.34 -3.08
CA GLU A 60 16.04 1.87 -3.25
C GLU A 60 16.84 1.22 -4.39
N ARG A 61 16.56 -0.05 -4.69
CA ARG A 61 17.28 -0.82 -5.71
C ARG A 61 16.29 -1.65 -6.50
N VAL A 62 16.35 -1.55 -7.83
CA VAL A 62 15.51 -2.36 -8.71
C VAL A 62 15.86 -3.85 -8.58
N PRO A 63 14.94 -4.78 -8.86
CA PRO A 63 15.18 -6.21 -8.70
C PRO A 63 16.38 -6.74 -9.48
N ALA A 64 16.70 -6.14 -10.63
CA ALA A 64 17.88 -6.46 -11.41
C ALA A 64 19.19 -6.18 -10.64
N ASP A 65 19.26 -5.05 -9.95
CA ASP A 65 20.43 -4.64 -9.16
C ASP A 65 20.57 -5.47 -7.89
N ILE A 66 19.47 -5.79 -7.21
CA ILE A 66 19.46 -6.68 -6.04
C ILE A 66 20.07 -8.04 -6.40
N ARG A 67 19.70 -8.59 -7.55
CA ARG A 67 20.22 -9.88 -8.04
C ARG A 67 21.70 -9.80 -8.45
N ALA A 68 22.12 -8.69 -9.05
CA ALA A 68 23.50 -8.52 -9.53
C ALA A 68 24.50 -8.25 -8.39
N GLN A 69 24.12 -7.41 -7.43
CA GLN A 69 25.01 -6.98 -6.34
C GLN A 69 24.97 -7.93 -5.13
N GLY A 70 23.88 -8.69 -4.99
CA GLY A 70 23.64 -9.54 -3.83
C GLY A 70 23.51 -8.74 -2.53
N GLY A 71 23.82 -9.40 -1.41
CA GLY A 71 23.68 -8.82 -0.07
C GLY A 71 22.23 -8.85 0.46
N VAL A 72 22.04 -8.22 1.61
CA VAL A 72 20.72 -8.15 2.25
C VAL A 72 19.92 -6.99 1.65
N SER A 73 18.72 -7.27 1.17
CA SER A 73 17.75 -6.26 0.72
C SER A 73 16.60 -6.16 1.70
N ARG A 74 16.23 -4.93 2.10
CA ARG A 74 15.25 -4.63 3.15
C ARG A 74 14.21 -3.62 2.62
N MET A 75 13.27 -3.23 3.48
CA MET A 75 12.42 -2.06 3.24
C MET A 75 13.28 -0.82 2.95
N SER A 76 12.80 0.01 2.03
CA SER A 76 13.49 1.27 1.67
C SER A 76 13.36 2.31 2.77
N ASP A 77 14.30 3.26 2.79
CA ASP A 77 14.32 4.36 3.75
C ASP A 77 12.97 5.12 3.75
N PRO A 78 12.32 5.29 4.92
CA PRO A 78 11.12 6.10 5.06
C PRO A 78 11.21 7.48 4.40
N ASP A 79 12.35 8.17 4.53
CA ASP A 79 12.53 9.52 3.97
C ASP A 79 12.49 9.50 2.43
N MET A 80 12.89 8.39 1.82
CA MET A 80 12.83 8.21 0.36
C MET A 80 11.41 7.94 -0.10
N ILE A 81 10.67 7.11 0.64
CA ILE A 81 9.26 6.78 0.36
C ILE A 81 8.39 8.04 0.51
N ASP A 82 8.55 8.79 1.60
CA ASP A 82 7.78 10.02 1.86
C ASP A 82 7.96 11.05 0.74
N LYS A 83 9.20 11.25 0.26
CA LYS A 83 9.47 12.13 -0.88
C LYS A 83 8.77 11.69 -2.16
N ILE A 84 8.61 10.39 -2.38
CA ILE A 84 7.87 9.87 -3.54
C ILE A 84 6.37 10.10 -3.36
N ILE A 85 5.82 9.81 -2.17
CA ILE A 85 4.41 10.07 -1.83
C ILE A 85 4.07 11.56 -2.07
N GLU A 86 4.92 12.48 -1.61
CA GLU A 86 4.70 13.92 -1.80
C GLU A 86 4.81 14.38 -3.26
N ALA A 87 5.45 13.60 -4.13
CA ALA A 87 5.81 14.03 -5.46
C ALA A 87 4.81 13.64 -6.56
N VAL A 88 3.96 12.63 -6.34
CA VAL A 88 3.02 12.09 -7.33
C VAL A 88 1.59 12.03 -6.77
N SER A 89 0.59 12.01 -7.65
CA SER A 89 -0.83 11.89 -7.27
C SER A 89 -1.36 10.46 -7.43
N VAL A 90 -0.62 9.58 -8.10
CA VAL A 90 -0.96 8.15 -8.22
C VAL A 90 -0.61 7.39 -6.93
N PRO A 91 -1.31 6.29 -6.61
CA PRO A 91 -0.99 5.47 -5.45
C PRO A 91 0.48 5.05 -5.36
N VAL A 92 1.03 5.06 -4.16
CA VAL A 92 2.41 4.65 -3.87
C VAL A 92 2.40 3.34 -3.09
N MET A 93 3.15 2.36 -3.60
CA MET A 93 3.39 1.07 -2.97
C MET A 93 4.82 0.99 -2.46
N ALA A 94 5.05 0.16 -1.45
CA ALA A 94 6.39 -0.14 -0.97
C ALA A 94 6.53 -1.61 -0.54
N LYS A 95 7.77 -2.10 -0.55
CA LYS A 95 8.09 -3.49 -0.24
C LYS A 95 8.45 -3.68 1.23
N ALA A 96 7.92 -4.74 1.84
CA ALA A 96 8.35 -5.27 3.12
C ALA A 96 8.86 -6.71 2.96
N ARG A 97 9.78 -7.14 3.83
CA ARG A 97 10.27 -8.52 3.84
C ARG A 97 9.18 -9.49 4.27
N ILE A 98 9.23 -10.70 3.75
CA ILE A 98 8.33 -11.80 4.13
C ILE A 98 8.39 -12.01 5.65
N GLY A 99 7.23 -12.00 6.31
CA GLY A 99 7.09 -12.19 7.75
C GLY A 99 7.53 -11.00 8.61
N HIS A 100 8.10 -9.93 8.03
CA HIS A 100 8.61 -8.80 8.78
C HIS A 100 7.52 -7.74 9.08
N PHE A 101 6.53 -8.11 9.89
CA PHE A 101 5.36 -7.27 10.19
C PHE A 101 5.69 -5.88 10.75
N VAL A 102 6.86 -5.68 11.38
CA VAL A 102 7.31 -4.37 11.85
C VAL A 102 7.62 -3.42 10.68
N GLU A 103 8.15 -3.93 9.57
CA GLU A 103 8.34 -3.10 8.35
C GLU A 103 6.98 -2.71 7.78
N ALA A 104 6.03 -3.65 7.73
CA ALA A 104 4.67 -3.35 7.29
C ALA A 104 3.98 -2.30 8.19
N GLN A 105 4.19 -2.34 9.51
CA GLN A 105 3.67 -1.33 10.43
C GLN A 105 4.26 0.06 10.20
N VAL A 106 5.57 0.13 9.90
CA VAL A 106 6.23 1.38 9.52
C VAL A 106 5.63 1.91 8.22
N LEU A 107 5.56 1.09 7.17
CA LEU A 107 4.96 1.49 5.88
C LEU A 107 3.51 1.95 6.03
N GLN A 108 2.69 1.24 6.82
CA GLN A 108 1.31 1.66 7.10
C GLN A 108 1.26 3.02 7.80
N SER A 109 2.22 3.32 8.67
CA SER A 109 2.28 4.60 9.40
C SER A 109 2.75 5.75 8.52
N LEU A 110 3.59 5.48 7.51
CA LEU A 110 3.98 6.44 6.46
C LEU A 110 2.83 6.76 5.51
N GLY A 111 1.84 5.87 5.43
CA GLY A 111 0.65 6.08 4.61
C GLY A 111 0.80 5.61 3.17
N VAL A 112 1.60 4.57 2.91
CA VAL A 112 1.59 3.91 1.60
C VAL A 112 0.22 3.28 1.33
N ASP A 113 -0.22 3.30 0.08
CA ASP A 113 -1.53 2.78 -0.32
C ASP A 113 -1.56 1.24 -0.31
N TYR A 114 -0.43 0.61 -0.63
CA TYR A 114 -0.27 -0.84 -0.65
C TYR A 114 1.10 -1.27 -0.13
N ILE A 115 1.12 -2.41 0.55
CA ILE A 115 2.35 -3.06 1.02
C ILE A 115 2.52 -4.35 0.22
N ASP A 116 3.68 -4.52 -0.38
CA ASP A 116 4.10 -5.72 -1.08
C ASP A 116 5.02 -6.56 -0.18
N GLU A 117 4.49 -7.64 0.39
CA GLU A 117 5.27 -8.62 1.13
C GLU A 117 6.07 -9.47 0.13
N SER A 118 7.30 -9.05 -0.15
CA SER A 118 7.98 -9.44 -1.39
C SER A 118 9.12 -10.43 -1.14
N GLU A 119 9.12 -11.53 -1.91
CA GLU A 119 10.18 -12.54 -1.97
C GLU A 119 11.47 -12.04 -2.64
N VAL A 120 11.42 -10.84 -3.25
CA VAL A 120 12.59 -10.17 -3.83
C VAL A 120 13.49 -9.61 -2.73
N LEU A 121 12.94 -9.32 -1.56
CA LEU A 121 13.72 -8.90 -0.39
C LEU A 121 14.25 -10.11 0.37
N THR A 122 15.33 -9.93 1.11
CA THR A 122 15.92 -11.00 1.92
C THR A 122 14.98 -11.31 3.09
N PRO A 123 14.57 -12.56 3.37
CA PRO A 123 13.70 -12.89 4.50
C PRO A 123 14.26 -12.41 5.86
#